data_AF-A0A3M7BP76-F1
#
_entry.id   AF-A0A3M7BP76-F1
#
_cell.length_a   1.000
_cell.length_b   1.000
_cell.length_c   1.000
_cell.angle_alpha   90.00
_cell.angle_beta   90.00
_cell.angle_gamma   90.00
#
_symmetry.space_group_name_H-M   'P 1'
#
loop_
_entity.id
_entity.type
_entity.pdbx_description
1 polymer ?
#
loop_
_entity_poly.entity_id
_entity_poly.type
_entity_poly.pdbx_seq_one_letter_code
_entity_poly.pdbx_strand_id
1 'polypeptide(L)'
;MLTSNIISASLLALASTSLAQYTKQSKPFQLVLHSKSQKYDGVALGACHEGAAIEGLCTAYGGSTFYFNTTDSEYVANKEAGATGYLTWVLPAGGENVSQPMSLIYNDASNVALPLFEPTSPNTMVAFDKNNHMNIQSYINDRVSPPEAGNTTAYYRW
;
A
#
# COMPACT_ATOMS: atom_id res chain seq x y z
N MET A 1 -57.44 16.46 -20.36
CA MET A 1 -56.45 17.31 -21.05
C MET A 1 -55.74 18.08 -19.94
N LEU A 2 -54.66 17.61 -19.31
CA LEU A 2 -53.31 17.23 -19.77
C LEU A 2 -52.58 18.38 -20.49
N THR A 3 -51.76 19.14 -19.76
CA THR A 3 -50.51 19.79 -20.19
C THR A 3 -49.72 20.16 -18.93
N SER A 4 -48.82 19.29 -18.47
CA SER A 4 -47.39 19.27 -18.77
C SER A 4 -46.55 20.10 -17.78
N ASN A 5 -46.05 19.38 -16.78
CA ASN A 5 -44.90 19.73 -15.96
C ASN A 5 -43.64 19.83 -16.84
N ILE A 6 -42.81 20.86 -16.66
CA ILE A 6 -41.38 20.79 -16.95
C ILE A 6 -40.64 21.49 -15.82
N ILE A 7 -40.26 20.74 -14.79
CA ILE A 7 -39.20 21.13 -13.85
C ILE A 7 -37.89 20.66 -14.49
N SER A 8 -37.17 21.56 -15.15
CA SER A 8 -35.80 21.30 -15.59
C SER A 8 -34.86 21.41 -14.40
N ALA A 9 -34.67 20.31 -13.68
CA ALA A 9 -33.60 20.16 -12.71
C ALA A 9 -32.37 19.57 -13.42
N SER A 10 -31.51 20.44 -13.92
CA SER A 10 -30.19 20.05 -14.43
C SER A 10 -29.29 19.67 -13.25
N LEU A 11 -29.25 18.39 -12.90
CA LEU A 11 -28.20 17.84 -12.02
C LEU A 11 -26.89 17.78 -12.82
N LEU A 12 -25.98 18.73 -12.58
CA LEU A 12 -24.58 18.52 -12.91
C LEU A 12 -24.04 17.44 -11.98
N ALA A 13 -23.98 16.20 -12.45
CA ALA A 13 -23.14 15.18 -11.86
C ALA A 13 -21.68 15.59 -12.13
N LEU A 14 -21.02 16.21 -11.16
CA LEU A 14 -19.57 16.24 -11.14
C LEU A 14 -19.11 14.81 -10.85
N ALA A 15 -18.86 14.04 -11.92
CA ALA A 15 -18.06 12.84 -11.82
C ALA A 15 -16.64 13.28 -11.46
N SER A 16 -16.34 13.32 -10.17
CA SER A 16 -14.98 13.42 -9.66
C SER A 16 -14.23 12.17 -10.10
N THR A 17 -13.59 12.23 -11.26
CA THR A 17 -12.53 11.28 -11.60
C THR A 17 -11.39 11.56 -10.63
N SER A 18 -11.19 10.67 -9.67
CA SER A 18 -9.94 10.63 -8.92
C SER A 18 -8.85 10.38 -9.96
N LEU A 19 -8.00 11.39 -10.21
CA LEU A 19 -6.79 11.18 -10.99
C LEU A 19 -5.99 10.13 -10.23
N ALA A 20 -5.83 8.95 -10.82
CA ALA A 20 -4.90 7.95 -10.29
C ALA A 20 -3.51 8.61 -10.24
N GLN A 21 -3.01 8.93 -9.04
CA GLN A 21 -1.70 9.57 -8.87
C GLN A 21 -0.54 8.62 -9.25
N TYR A 22 -0.81 7.34 -9.47
CA TYR A 22 0.17 6.30 -9.78
C TYR A 22 -0.07 5.79 -11.21
N THR A 23 0.77 6.23 -12.13
CA THR A 23 0.65 5.97 -13.57
C THR A 23 1.36 4.70 -14.02
N LYS A 24 2.19 4.10 -13.15
CA LYS A 24 2.97 2.90 -13.47
C LYS A 24 2.69 1.78 -12.47
N GLN A 25 2.13 0.69 -12.96
CA GLN A 25 1.94 -0.54 -12.20
C GLN A 25 2.95 -1.60 -12.65
N SER A 26 3.56 -2.30 -11.70
CA SER A 26 4.44 -3.44 -11.98
C SER A 26 3.69 -4.62 -12.61
N LYS A 27 4.43 -5.60 -13.12
CA LYS A 27 3.88 -6.95 -13.31
C LYS A 27 3.41 -7.53 -11.97
N PRO A 28 2.43 -8.46 -11.95
CA PRO A 28 2.01 -9.14 -10.74
C PRO A 28 3.17 -9.93 -10.12
N PHE A 29 3.25 -9.96 -8.79
CA PHE A 29 4.24 -10.74 -8.04
C PHE A 29 3.67 -11.28 -6.73
N GLN A 30 4.34 -12.29 -6.15
CA GLN A 30 4.07 -12.79 -4.81
C GLN A 30 5.05 -12.16 -3.82
N LEU A 31 4.60 -11.92 -2.60
CA LEU A 31 5.49 -11.64 -1.48
C LEU A 31 5.87 -12.93 -0.77
N VAL A 32 7.15 -13.05 -0.43
CA VAL A 32 7.71 -14.16 0.33
C VAL A 32 8.47 -13.62 1.53
N LEU A 33 8.29 -14.27 2.66
CA LEU A 33 8.88 -13.84 3.92
C LEU A 33 10.35 -14.28 3.98
N HIS A 34 11.26 -13.32 4.13
CA HIS A 34 12.66 -13.58 4.46
C HIS A 34 12.82 -13.53 5.98
N SER A 35 13.10 -14.66 6.62
CA SER A 35 13.11 -14.77 8.08
C SER A 35 14.30 -15.54 8.62
N LYS A 36 14.72 -15.21 9.85
CA LYS A 36 15.65 -16.05 10.60
C LYS A 36 15.00 -17.34 11.13
N SER A 37 13.67 -17.37 11.20
CA SER A 37 12.93 -18.56 11.60
C SER A 37 12.74 -19.49 10.41
N GLN A 38 13.32 -20.69 10.47
CA GLN A 38 13.19 -21.71 9.42
C GLN A 38 11.73 -22.10 9.13
N LYS A 39 10.82 -21.92 10.10
CA LYS A 39 9.39 -22.17 9.93
C LYS A 39 8.74 -21.18 8.96
N TYR A 40 9.23 -19.95 8.92
CA TYR A 40 8.60 -18.82 8.24
C TYR A 40 9.41 -18.33 7.04
N ASP A 41 10.69 -18.69 6.94
CA ASP A 41 11.53 -18.34 5.81
C ASP A 41 11.04 -19.01 4.51
N GLY A 42 10.91 -18.23 3.45
CA GLY A 42 10.36 -18.66 2.16
C GLY A 42 8.84 -18.85 2.13
N VAL A 43 8.13 -18.60 3.24
CA VAL A 43 6.67 -18.72 3.27
C VAL A 43 6.04 -17.57 2.47
N ALA A 44 5.12 -17.93 1.56
CA ALA A 44 4.37 -16.94 0.79
C ALA A 44 3.40 -16.17 1.69
N LEU A 45 3.29 -14.87 1.41
CA LEU A 45 2.36 -13.97 2.09
C LEU A 45 1.11 -13.77 1.25
N GLY A 46 -0.02 -13.56 1.92
CA GLY A 46 -1.29 -13.29 1.30
C GLY A 46 -2.08 -12.22 2.05
N ALA A 47 -3.16 -11.76 1.42
CA ALA A 47 -4.16 -10.89 2.01
C ALA A 47 -5.21 -11.76 2.74
N CYS A 48 -5.25 -11.68 4.06
CA CYS A 48 -6.24 -12.36 4.90
C CYS A 48 -7.34 -11.37 5.29
N HIS A 49 -8.60 -11.81 5.25
CA HIS A 49 -9.72 -10.93 5.60
C HIS A 49 -9.76 -10.61 7.10
N GLU A 50 -9.69 -9.32 7.44
CA GLU A 50 -9.76 -8.79 8.81
C GLU A 50 -11.12 -8.13 9.11
N GLY A 51 -12.05 -8.12 8.14
CA GLY A 51 -13.40 -7.56 8.23
C GLY A 51 -13.61 -6.34 7.32
N ALA A 52 -14.86 -5.98 7.02
CA ALA A 52 -15.24 -4.71 6.36
C ALA A 52 -14.41 -4.28 5.12
N ALA A 53 -13.99 -5.23 4.28
CA ALA A 53 -13.07 -4.99 3.16
C ALA A 53 -11.71 -4.41 3.59
N ILE A 54 -11.17 -4.97 4.68
CA ILE A 54 -9.84 -4.74 5.21
C ILE A 54 -9.15 -6.10 5.22
N GLU A 55 -7.93 -6.13 4.70
CA GLU A 55 -7.13 -7.35 4.63
C GLU A 55 -5.77 -7.16 5.28
N GLY A 56 -5.35 -8.10 6.11
CA GLY A 56 -4.03 -8.12 6.73
C GLY A 56 -3.02 -8.90 5.90
N LEU A 57 -1.74 -8.51 5.93
CA LEU A 57 -0.67 -9.32 5.36
C LEU A 57 -0.37 -10.51 6.29
N CYS A 58 -0.68 -11.72 5.84
CA CYS A 58 -0.57 -12.95 6.62
C CYS A 58 0.25 -14.02 5.90
N THR A 59 0.66 -15.07 6.61
CA THR A 59 1.19 -16.28 5.95
C THR A 59 0.05 -17.04 5.28
N ALA A 60 0.13 -17.29 3.98
CA ALA A 60 -0.93 -17.96 3.23
C ALA A 60 -0.35 -19.03 2.29
N TYR A 61 -0.94 -20.22 2.30
CA TYR A 61 -0.54 -21.30 1.39
C TYR A 61 -0.86 -20.89 -0.05
N GLY A 62 0.17 -20.74 -0.89
CA GLY A 62 0.05 -20.26 -2.28
C GLY A 62 0.22 -18.74 -2.45
N GLY A 63 0.09 -17.95 -1.37
CA GLY A 63 0.22 -16.48 -1.37
C GLY A 63 -0.86 -15.74 -2.16
N SER A 64 -0.82 -14.41 -2.11
CA SER A 64 -1.68 -13.53 -2.92
C SER A 64 -0.87 -12.76 -3.96
N THR A 65 -1.54 -12.38 -5.05
CA THR A 65 -0.97 -11.53 -6.10
C THR A 65 -0.96 -10.08 -5.65
N PHE A 66 0.22 -9.48 -5.61
CA PHE A 66 0.43 -8.06 -5.33
C PHE A 66 0.93 -7.32 -6.56
N TYR A 67 0.79 -5.99 -6.49
CA TYR A 67 1.27 -5.04 -7.47
C TYR A 67 2.02 -3.92 -6.77
N PHE A 68 2.98 -3.32 -7.48
CA PHE A 68 3.72 -2.17 -7.02
C PHE A 68 3.41 -0.98 -7.93
N ASN A 69 2.80 0.05 -7.36
CA ASN A 69 2.30 1.21 -8.07
C ASN A 69 3.19 2.42 -7.78
N THR A 70 3.79 3.00 -8.83
CA THR A 70 4.69 4.17 -8.78
C THR A 70 4.15 5.29 -9.70
N THR A 71 4.80 6.44 -9.66
CA THR A 71 4.48 7.59 -10.52
C THR A 71 5.54 7.76 -11.60
N ASP A 72 5.29 8.57 -12.63
CA ASP A 72 6.34 8.91 -13.61
C ASP A 72 7.49 9.73 -13.01
N SER A 73 7.18 10.51 -11.98
CA SER A 73 8.14 11.30 -11.20
C SER A 73 8.53 10.52 -9.94
N GLU A 74 9.15 9.36 -10.14
CA GLU A 74 9.56 8.46 -9.06
C GLU A 74 10.42 9.21 -8.03
N TYR A 75 9.97 9.19 -6.77
CA TYR A 75 10.76 9.71 -5.66
C TYR A 75 11.74 8.64 -5.19
N VAL A 76 13.03 8.99 -5.22
CA VAL A 76 14.12 8.11 -4.80
C VAL A 76 14.97 8.86 -3.79
N ALA A 77 14.63 8.71 -2.50
CA ALA A 77 15.43 9.31 -1.43
C ALA A 77 16.76 8.58 -1.25
N ASN A 78 16.74 7.25 -1.41
CA ASN A 78 17.92 6.39 -1.38
C ASN A 78 17.95 5.50 -2.64
N LYS A 79 18.94 5.72 -3.52
CA LYS A 79 19.06 4.99 -4.79
C LYS A 79 19.25 3.49 -4.64
N GLU A 80 19.91 3.05 -3.56
CA GLU A 80 20.13 1.63 -3.30
C GLU A 80 18.86 0.95 -2.79
N ALA A 81 17.95 1.72 -2.19
CA ALA A 81 16.68 1.26 -1.63
C ALA A 81 15.54 1.20 -2.65
N GLY A 82 15.73 1.79 -3.84
CA GLY A 82 14.76 1.80 -4.94
C GLY A 82 13.81 3.01 -4.92
N ALA A 83 12.99 3.10 -5.96
CA ALA A 83 11.91 4.09 -6.03
C ALA A 83 10.77 3.74 -5.07
N THR A 84 10.17 4.75 -4.45
CA THR A 84 9.03 4.56 -3.56
C THR A 84 7.72 4.52 -4.34
N GLY A 85 6.80 3.66 -3.89
CA GLY A 85 5.45 3.51 -4.43
C GLY A 85 4.54 2.80 -3.43
N TYR A 86 3.35 2.39 -3.87
CA TYR A 86 2.44 1.62 -3.04
C TYR A 86 2.45 0.14 -3.41
N LEU A 87 2.61 -0.70 -2.39
CA LEU A 87 2.19 -2.09 -2.47
C LEU A 87 0.67 -2.12 -2.50
N THR A 88 0.10 -2.89 -3.41
CA THR A 88 -1.34 -2.96 -3.63
C THR A 88 -1.76 -4.40 -3.79
N TRP A 89 -2.87 -4.74 -3.14
CA TRP A 89 -3.63 -5.95 -3.39
C TRP A 89 -4.98 -5.59 -4.02
N VAL A 90 -5.61 -6.51 -4.75
CA VAL A 90 -6.88 -6.26 -5.42
C VAL A 90 -7.94 -7.18 -4.83
N LEU A 91 -8.91 -6.61 -4.13
CA LEU A 91 -10.05 -7.32 -3.57
C LEU A 91 -11.05 -7.68 -4.68
N PRO A 92 -11.39 -8.97 -4.87
CA PRO A 92 -12.51 -9.37 -5.71
C PRO A 92 -13.84 -9.17 -4.95
N ALA A 93 -14.42 -7.97 -5.05
CA ALA A 93 -15.66 -7.60 -4.35
C ALA A 93 -16.88 -7.73 -5.28
N GLY A 94 -17.56 -8.88 -5.25
CA GLY A 94 -18.92 -9.02 -5.79
C GLY A 94 -19.11 -8.67 -7.28
N GLY A 95 -18.05 -8.76 -8.09
CA GLY A 95 -18.05 -8.42 -9.52
C GLY A 95 -17.15 -7.24 -9.88
N GLU A 96 -16.63 -6.52 -8.88
CA GLU A 96 -15.67 -5.43 -9.08
C GLU A 96 -14.32 -5.76 -8.44
N ASN A 97 -13.25 -5.26 -9.07
CA ASN A 97 -11.89 -5.34 -8.55
C ASN A 97 -11.57 -4.03 -7.84
N VAL A 98 -11.40 -4.09 -6.52
CA VAL A 98 -11.10 -2.92 -5.70
C VAL A 98 -9.63 -2.90 -5.35
N SER A 99 -8.90 -1.91 -5.85
CA SER A 99 -7.49 -1.71 -5.53
C SER A 99 -7.33 -1.22 -4.09
N GLN A 100 -6.58 -1.96 -3.29
CA GLN A 100 -6.32 -1.65 -1.89
C GLN A 100 -4.81 -1.47 -1.67
N PRO A 101 -4.34 -0.21 -1.54
CA PRO A 101 -2.96 0.06 -1.13
C PRO A 101 -2.73 -0.37 0.33
N MET A 102 -1.47 -0.70 0.65
CA MET A 102 -1.07 -1.05 2.01
C MET A 102 -0.89 0.20 2.89
N SER A 103 -1.30 0.11 4.15
CA SER A 103 -1.02 1.06 5.22
C SER A 103 -0.47 0.31 6.45
N LEU A 104 0.48 0.94 7.16
CA LEU A 104 0.92 0.47 8.48
C LEU A 104 0.09 1.13 9.57
N ILE A 105 -0.66 0.31 10.30
CA ILE A 105 -1.43 0.74 11.46
C ILE A 105 -0.63 0.41 12.72
N TYR A 106 -0.33 1.43 13.52
CA TYR A 106 0.42 1.30 14.77
C TYR A 106 -0.43 1.72 15.97
N ASN A 107 -0.14 1.12 17.11
CA ASN A 107 -0.72 1.47 18.41
C ASN A 107 0.41 1.83 19.37
N ASP A 108 0.27 2.91 20.12
CA ASP A 108 1.29 3.44 21.03
C ASP A 108 1.58 2.53 22.24
N ALA A 109 0.69 1.58 22.54
CA ALA A 109 0.88 0.52 23.51
C ALA A 109 1.39 -0.81 22.90
N SER A 110 1.72 -0.84 21.61
CA SER A 110 2.20 -2.04 20.89
C SER A 110 3.60 -1.85 20.33
N ASN A 111 4.34 -2.95 20.20
CA ASN A 111 5.62 -3.00 19.49
C ASN A 111 5.51 -3.61 18.09
N VAL A 112 4.29 -3.73 17.57
CA VAL A 112 3.97 -4.28 16.24
C VAL A 112 3.16 -3.26 15.45
N ALA A 113 3.58 -3.00 14.20
CA ALA A 113 2.76 -2.34 13.20
C ALA A 113 2.05 -3.38 12.33
N LEU A 114 0.74 -3.20 12.11
CA LEU A 114 -0.06 -4.10 11.29
C LEU A 114 -0.12 -3.59 9.84
N PRO A 115 0.39 -4.35 8.87
CA PRO A 115 0.17 -4.06 7.45
C PRO A 115 -1.25 -4.45 7.04
N LEU A 116 -2.08 -3.43 6.80
CA LEU A 116 -3.44 -3.60 6.31
C LEU A 116 -3.57 -3.10 4.87
N PHE A 117 -4.47 -3.71 4.11
CA PHE A 117 -4.90 -3.31 2.79
C PHE A 117 -6.36 -2.88 2.88
N GLU A 118 -6.64 -1.64 2.49
CA GLU A 118 -7.99 -1.07 2.54
C GLU A 118 -8.18 -0.05 1.41
N PRO A 119 -9.41 0.20 0.93
CA PRO A 119 -9.66 1.10 -0.20
C PRO A 119 -9.69 2.57 0.26
N THR A 120 -8.78 2.97 1.15
CA THR A 120 -8.77 4.29 1.79
C THR A 120 -7.35 4.89 1.80
N SER A 121 -7.17 5.97 2.55
CA SER A 121 -5.90 6.66 2.75
C SER A 121 -5.87 7.23 4.17
N PRO A 122 -4.69 7.44 4.79
CA PRO A 122 -3.34 7.46 4.22
C PRO A 122 -2.71 6.07 3.99
N ASN A 123 -1.74 6.01 3.07
CA ASN A 123 -1.07 4.77 2.65
C ASN A 123 0.43 4.81 2.94
N THR A 124 1.04 3.66 3.21
CA THR A 124 2.47 3.57 3.46
C THR A 124 3.21 3.32 2.17
N MET A 125 4.10 4.25 1.80
CA MET A 125 5.01 4.03 0.67
C MET A 125 6.09 3.01 1.05
N VAL A 126 6.30 2.06 0.15
CA VAL A 126 7.39 1.08 0.20
C VAL A 126 8.28 1.23 -1.03
N ALA A 127 9.43 0.58 -1.01
CA ALA A 127 10.30 0.42 -2.16
C ALA A 127 10.80 -1.02 -2.24
N PHE A 128 11.37 -1.39 -3.39
CA PHE A 128 12.06 -2.66 -3.58
C PHE A 128 13.50 -2.39 -3.97
N ASP A 129 14.44 -2.97 -3.24
CA ASP A 129 15.87 -2.84 -3.53
C ASP A 129 16.28 -3.69 -4.75
N LYS A 130 17.55 -3.61 -5.15
CA LYS A 130 18.10 -4.40 -6.26
C LYS A 130 18.00 -5.94 -6.08
N ASN A 131 17.73 -6.42 -4.86
CA ASN A 131 17.56 -7.82 -4.52
C ASN A 131 16.08 -8.20 -4.39
N ASN A 132 15.16 -7.30 -4.73
CA ASN A 132 13.71 -7.44 -4.56
C ASN A 132 13.26 -7.57 -3.10
N HIS A 133 14.02 -7.01 -2.15
CA HIS A 133 13.57 -6.89 -0.77
C HIS A 133 12.74 -5.61 -0.57
N MET A 134 11.52 -5.78 -0.07
CA MET A 134 10.64 -4.68 0.27
C MET A 134 11.19 -3.91 1.48
N ASN A 135 11.20 -2.58 1.40
CA ASN A 135 11.67 -1.70 2.46
C ASN A 135 10.80 -0.44 2.60
N ILE A 136 10.91 0.21 3.75
CA ILE A 136 10.41 1.57 3.99
C ILE A 136 11.61 2.48 4.17
N GLN A 137 11.63 3.61 3.46
CA GLN A 137 12.74 4.57 3.51
C GLN A 137 12.40 5.69 4.49
N SER A 138 13.20 5.84 5.54
CA SER A 138 13.05 6.92 6.53
C SER A 138 14.38 7.18 7.24
N TYR A 139 14.51 8.31 7.94
CA TYR A 139 15.58 8.54 8.90
C TYR A 139 15.25 9.75 9.77
N ILE A 140 15.31 9.56 11.09
CA ILE A 140 15.28 10.64 12.07
C ILE A 140 16.29 10.29 13.16
N ASN A 141 17.13 11.25 13.54
CA ASN A 141 18.02 11.14 14.68
C ASN A 141 17.37 11.75 15.93
N ASP A 142 16.67 10.93 16.71
CA ASP A 142 16.04 11.33 17.97
C ASP A 142 17.01 11.27 19.18
N ARG A 143 18.32 11.12 18.95
CA ARG A 143 19.34 11.14 20.03
C ARG A 143 19.81 12.55 20.40
N VAL A 144 19.31 13.57 19.71
CA VAL A 144 19.68 14.99 19.85
C VAL A 144 18.42 15.86 19.97
N SER A 145 18.58 17.08 20.47
CA SER A 145 17.49 18.05 20.65
C SER A 145 17.86 19.39 19.99
N PRO A 146 17.12 19.85 18.97
CA PRO A 146 15.96 19.19 18.34
C PRO A 146 16.35 17.93 17.54
N PRO A 147 15.41 17.01 17.26
CA PRO A 147 15.65 15.90 16.35
C PRO A 147 16.18 16.36 15.00
N GLU A 148 17.12 15.62 14.45
CA GLU A 148 17.76 15.94 13.18
C GLU A 148 17.30 15.00 12.07
N ALA A 149 16.85 15.57 10.95
CA ALA A 149 16.69 14.82 9.71
C ALA A 149 18.06 14.49 9.09
N GLY A 150 18.12 13.45 8.28
CA GLY A 150 19.36 12.99 7.66
C GLY A 150 19.09 12.15 6.42
N ASN A 151 20.10 11.41 5.97
CA ASN A 151 19.97 10.55 4.81
C ASN A 151 19.05 9.37 5.12
N THR A 152 18.03 9.17 4.27
CA THR A 152 17.08 8.07 4.42
C THR A 152 17.79 6.71 4.36
N THR A 153 17.38 5.84 5.28
CA THR A 153 17.85 4.46 5.37
C THR A 153 16.71 3.51 5.01
N ALA A 154 17.03 2.38 4.38
CA ALA A 154 16.07 1.33 4.08
C ALA A 154 15.82 0.44 5.31
N TYR A 155 14.59 0.42 5.79
CA TYR A 155 14.14 -0.48 6.86
C TYR A 155 13.40 -1.68 6.26
N TYR A 156 13.93 -2.88 6.53
CA TYR A 156 13.37 -4.16 6.09
C TYR A 156 12.62 -4.90 7.20
N ARG A 157 12.55 -4.29 8.39
CA ARG A 157 11.87 -4.81 9.58
C ARG A 157 11.03 -3.68 10.14
N TRP A 158 9.73 -3.81 9.95
CA TRP A 158 8.72 -2.88 10.39
C TRP A 158 7.53 -3.70 10.89
#